data_AF-A0A3S5JS39-F1
#
_entry.id   AF-A0A3S5JS39-F1
#
_cell.length_a   1.000
_cell.length_b   1.000
_cell.length_c   1.000
_cell.angle_alpha   90.00
_cell.angle_beta   90.00
_cell.angle_gamma   90.00
#
_symmetry.space_group_name_H-M   'P 1'
#
loop_
_entity.id
_entity.type
_entity.pdbx_description
1 polymer ?
#
loop_
_entity_poly.entity_id
_entity_poly.type
_entity_poly.pdbx_seq_one_letter_code
_entity_poly.pdbx_strand_id
1 'polypeptide(L)'
;MKKALAQNPNLLRTLLGLSVTLILLLSYAVYGATVSPSYYLYTTDANETNHEIGEPTRIYQESTNTTTWAWDVPANGSNLTWIHLSAVDLSAQSTVKLSNSAGLFSHRLLGVESDQAFSCAEQCQKNTTHEVDSPDGGTVVIHALTSFDPARRNNGTVYGADIQEATVKARELVEYEHSPSMLSIQVTETGERVTTPQIILVTVNEEFDSIAVFSVDAATEFLWALAAVVGCFSMVLIPSFTVYFAAKAKENKDRLKLEQSEEHVKASLEE
;
A
#
# COMPACT_ATOMS: atom_id res chain seq x y z
N MET A 1 48.95 21.01 -14.09
CA MET A 1 48.09 19.92 -14.57
C MET A 1 47.49 20.15 -15.98
N LYS A 2 48.13 20.94 -16.87
CA LYS A 2 47.66 21.11 -18.28
C LYS A 2 47.72 19.82 -19.12
N LYS A 3 48.44 18.79 -18.66
CA LYS A 3 48.76 17.59 -19.46
C LYS A 3 47.81 16.40 -19.30
N ALA A 4 46.99 16.33 -18.24
CA ALA A 4 46.14 15.15 -17.99
C ALA A 4 44.77 15.20 -18.70
N LEU A 5 44.20 16.40 -18.91
CA LEU A 5 42.89 16.57 -19.57
C LEU A 5 42.99 16.89 -21.07
N ALA A 6 44.14 17.37 -21.55
CA ALA A 6 44.36 17.69 -22.96
C ALA A 6 44.75 16.47 -23.83
N GLN A 7 44.96 15.29 -23.23
CA GLN A 7 45.53 14.12 -23.92
C GLN A 7 44.52 13.15 -24.54
N ASN A 8 43.20 13.36 -24.41
CA ASN A 8 42.24 12.48 -25.10
C ASN A 8 40.92 13.19 -25.47
N PRO A 9 40.89 13.96 -26.58
CA PRO A 9 39.63 14.48 -27.15
C PRO A 9 38.64 13.37 -27.50
N ASN A 10 39.12 12.12 -27.67
CA ASN A 10 38.29 10.94 -27.80
C ASN A 10 37.51 10.60 -26.53
N LEU A 11 38.04 10.88 -25.33
CA LEU A 11 37.38 10.51 -24.06
C LEU A 11 36.11 11.34 -23.81
N LEU A 12 36.16 12.65 -24.10
CA LEU A 12 34.99 13.52 -23.93
C LEU A 12 33.92 13.23 -24.99
N ARG A 13 34.34 12.88 -26.21
CA ARG A 13 33.45 12.45 -27.30
C ARG A 13 32.83 11.08 -27.03
N THR A 14 33.56 10.13 -26.46
CA THR A 14 33.00 8.83 -26.06
C THR A 14 32.08 8.95 -24.87
N LEU A 15 32.38 9.78 -23.86
CA LEU A 15 31.51 9.99 -22.70
C LEU A 15 30.19 10.66 -23.10
N LEU A 16 30.23 11.67 -23.96
CA LEU A 16 29.02 12.27 -24.54
C LEU A 16 28.25 11.29 -25.42
N GLY A 17 28.96 10.53 -26.27
CA GLY A 17 28.34 9.52 -27.14
C GLY A 17 27.62 8.43 -26.34
N LEU A 18 28.27 7.88 -25.31
CA LEU A 18 27.69 6.87 -24.41
C LEU A 18 26.51 7.42 -23.61
N SER A 19 26.58 8.69 -23.17
CA SER A 19 25.48 9.31 -22.43
C SER A 19 24.25 9.49 -23.32
N VAL A 20 24.43 9.93 -24.58
CA VAL A 20 23.31 10.11 -25.52
C VAL A 20 22.70 8.77 -25.93
N THR A 21 23.51 7.74 -26.20
CA THR A 21 22.98 6.41 -26.52
C THR A 21 22.24 5.78 -25.34
N LEU A 22 22.73 5.99 -24.11
CA LEU A 22 22.02 5.55 -22.91
C LEU A 22 20.67 6.25 -22.76
N ILE A 23 20.61 7.57 -22.98
CA ILE A 23 19.36 8.34 -22.94
C ILE A 23 18.37 7.82 -23.99
N LEU A 24 18.81 7.56 -25.22
CA LEU A 24 17.94 7.04 -26.28
C LEU A 24 17.43 5.62 -25.98
N LEU A 25 18.30 4.74 -25.46
CA LEU A 25 17.91 3.39 -25.05
C LEU A 25 16.92 3.41 -23.90
N LEU A 26 17.14 4.23 -22.87
CA LEU A 26 16.22 4.39 -21.75
C LEU A 26 14.89 4.98 -22.21
N SER A 27 14.92 6.01 -23.07
CA SER A 27 13.70 6.61 -23.64
C SER A 27 12.89 5.60 -24.45
N TYR A 28 13.56 4.74 -25.24
CA TYR A 28 12.90 3.67 -25.98
C TYR A 28 12.33 2.58 -25.06
N ALA A 29 13.04 2.21 -23.99
CA ALA A 29 12.56 1.25 -23.00
C ALA A 29 11.32 1.78 -22.26
N VAL A 30 11.33 3.05 -21.85
CA VAL A 30 10.18 3.72 -21.23
C VAL A 30 9.01 3.78 -22.22
N TYR A 31 9.26 4.21 -23.47
CA TYR A 31 8.24 4.24 -24.51
C TYR A 31 7.60 2.87 -24.74
N GLY A 32 8.41 1.81 -24.85
CA GLY A 32 7.93 0.44 -25.00
C GLY A 32 7.04 -0.03 -23.83
N ALA A 33 7.40 0.33 -22.60
CA ALA A 33 6.57 0.04 -21.42
C ALA A 33 5.24 0.81 -21.41
N THR A 34 5.21 2.02 -21.99
CA THR A 34 4.00 2.88 -22.02
C THR A 34 3.04 2.61 -23.17
N VAL A 35 3.49 2.03 -24.30
CA VAL A 35 2.64 1.86 -25.50
C VAL A 35 1.86 0.53 -25.51
N SER A 36 2.35 -0.49 -24.82
CA SER A 36 1.61 -1.75 -24.62
C SER A 36 1.54 -2.10 -23.13
N PRO A 37 0.86 -1.28 -22.31
CA PRO A 37 0.66 -1.62 -20.91
C PRO A 37 -0.23 -2.85 -20.86
N SER A 38 0.35 -3.97 -20.47
CA SER A 38 -0.40 -5.20 -20.24
C SER A 38 -1.01 -5.24 -18.84
N TYR A 39 -0.84 -4.18 -18.03
CA TYR A 39 -1.37 -4.06 -16.69
C TYR A 39 -2.52 -3.07 -16.63
N TYR A 40 -3.57 -3.46 -15.93
CA TYR A 40 -4.80 -2.69 -15.74
C TYR A 40 -5.10 -2.60 -14.25
N LEU A 41 -5.62 -1.46 -13.81
CA LEU A 41 -6.08 -1.23 -12.44
C LEU A 41 -7.58 -1.35 -12.41
N TYR A 42 -8.10 -2.21 -11.55
CA TYR A 42 -9.53 -2.27 -11.27
C TYR A 42 -9.84 -1.57 -9.95
N THR A 43 -11.02 -0.95 -9.91
CA THR A 43 -11.62 -0.39 -8.71
C THR A 43 -12.74 -1.28 -8.21
N THR A 44 -12.89 -1.37 -6.89
CA THR A 44 -14.05 -1.99 -6.25
C THR A 44 -14.88 -0.92 -5.54
N ASP A 45 -16.19 -1.13 -5.48
CA ASP A 45 -17.10 -0.31 -4.69
C ASP A 45 -17.58 -1.11 -3.47
N ALA A 46 -17.44 -0.50 -2.30
CA ALA A 46 -17.72 -1.13 -1.01
C ALA A 46 -19.10 -0.69 -0.51
N ASN A 47 -20.05 -1.62 -0.48
CA ASN A 47 -21.37 -1.38 0.07
C ASN A 47 -21.47 -1.93 1.49
N GLU A 48 -21.59 -1.02 2.46
CA GLU A 48 -21.77 -1.37 3.87
C GLU A 48 -23.25 -1.51 4.22
N THR A 49 -23.63 -2.65 4.77
CA THR A 49 -24.97 -2.90 5.30
C THR A 49 -24.92 -3.00 6.81
N ASN A 50 -25.59 -2.08 7.49
CA ASN A 50 -25.84 -2.16 8.93
C ASN A 50 -27.15 -2.94 9.16
N HIS A 51 -27.08 -4.03 9.89
CA HIS A 51 -28.21 -4.91 10.11
C HIS A 51 -29.05 -4.45 11.31
N GLU A 52 -30.37 -4.34 11.09
CA GLU A 52 -31.31 -4.18 12.19
C GLU A 52 -31.43 -5.50 12.95
N ILE A 53 -30.94 -5.53 14.19
CA ILE A 53 -30.96 -6.73 15.03
C ILE A 53 -32.34 -6.87 15.69
N GLY A 54 -33.01 -7.98 15.41
CA GLY A 54 -34.29 -8.34 16.02
C GLY A 54 -34.17 -8.86 17.46
N GLU A 55 -35.31 -9.27 18.01
CA GLU A 55 -35.38 -9.86 19.36
C GLU A 55 -34.58 -11.15 19.46
N PRO A 56 -33.71 -11.33 20.47
CA PRO A 56 -32.96 -12.56 20.67
C PRO A 56 -33.85 -13.71 21.11
N THR A 57 -33.37 -14.92 20.84
CA THR A 57 -33.83 -16.10 21.60
C THR A 57 -33.05 -16.19 22.91
N ARG A 58 -33.76 -16.11 24.04
CA ARG A 58 -33.20 -16.27 25.38
C ARG A 58 -33.28 -17.73 25.84
N ILE A 59 -32.15 -18.28 26.26
CA ILE A 59 -32.06 -19.63 26.84
C ILE A 59 -31.37 -19.52 28.20
N TYR A 60 -32.09 -19.83 29.28
CA TYR A 60 -31.51 -19.89 30.62
C TYR A 60 -31.28 -21.35 31.02
N GLN A 61 -30.07 -21.66 31.48
CA GLN A 61 -29.68 -22.99 31.90
C GLN A 61 -29.37 -23.03 33.40
N GLU A 62 -30.27 -23.67 34.16
CA GLU A 62 -30.18 -23.76 35.63
C GLU A 62 -28.93 -24.53 36.11
N SER A 63 -28.49 -25.54 35.36
CA SER A 63 -27.36 -26.40 35.76
C SER A 63 -26.01 -25.68 35.76
N THR A 64 -25.82 -24.73 34.84
CA THR A 64 -24.61 -23.90 34.72
C THR A 64 -24.82 -22.49 35.25
N ASN A 65 -26.06 -22.12 35.61
CA ASN A 65 -26.46 -20.77 35.99
C ASN A 65 -26.00 -19.74 34.94
N THR A 66 -26.28 -20.01 33.67
CA THR A 66 -25.90 -19.15 32.54
C THR A 66 -27.11 -18.80 31.68
N THR A 67 -27.14 -17.58 31.17
CA THR A 67 -28.11 -17.12 30.17
C THR A 67 -27.40 -16.97 28.82
N THR A 68 -27.92 -17.59 27.78
CA THR A 68 -27.45 -17.44 26.40
C THR A 68 -28.50 -16.69 25.59
N TRP A 69 -28.04 -15.64 24.91
CA TRP A 69 -28.80 -14.88 23.93
C TRP A 69 -28.32 -15.28 22.54
N ALA A 70 -29.25 -15.61 21.65
CA ALA A 70 -28.93 -16.02 20.28
C ALA A 70 -29.69 -15.19 19.24
N TRP A 71 -28.98 -14.75 18.21
CA TRP A 71 -29.52 -14.09 17.03
C TRP A 71 -29.06 -14.81 15.78
N ASP A 72 -29.95 -14.94 14.80
CA ASP A 72 -29.60 -15.40 13.46
C ASP A 72 -29.91 -14.29 12.46
N VAL A 73 -28.87 -13.79 11.79
CA VAL A 73 -28.98 -12.66 10.86
C VAL A 73 -28.61 -13.13 9.46
N PRO A 74 -29.51 -13.02 8.47
CA PRO A 74 -29.18 -13.30 7.08
C PRO A 74 -28.33 -12.16 6.51
N ALA A 75 -27.10 -12.45 6.08
CA ALA A 75 -26.29 -11.52 5.31
C ALA A 75 -26.45 -11.77 3.80
N ASN A 76 -26.15 -10.76 2.98
CA ASN A 76 -26.00 -10.95 1.53
C ASN A 76 -24.69 -11.71 1.27
N GLY A 77 -24.76 -12.92 0.74
CA GLY A 77 -23.60 -13.74 0.41
C GLY A 77 -22.84 -13.27 -0.84
N SER A 78 -23.49 -12.49 -1.70
CA SER A 78 -22.92 -12.02 -2.96
C SER A 78 -21.87 -10.97 -2.70
N ASN A 79 -20.61 -11.30 -3.00
CA ASN A 79 -19.42 -10.50 -2.76
C ASN A 79 -19.21 -10.08 -1.31
N LEU A 80 -19.68 -10.87 -0.34
CA LEU A 80 -19.44 -10.60 1.08
C LEU A 80 -17.96 -10.73 1.39
N THR A 81 -17.32 -9.68 1.88
CA THR A 81 -15.88 -9.66 2.19
C THR A 81 -15.60 -9.52 3.67
N TRP A 82 -16.29 -8.61 4.34
CA TRP A 82 -16.03 -8.22 5.73
C TRP A 82 -17.27 -8.31 6.60
N ILE A 83 -17.07 -8.76 7.84
CA ILE A 83 -18.08 -8.80 8.90
C ILE A 83 -17.49 -8.13 10.13
N HIS A 84 -18.25 -7.18 10.66
CA HIS A 84 -17.93 -6.47 11.88
C HIS A 84 -19.07 -6.66 12.88
N LEU A 85 -18.79 -7.39 13.95
CA LEU A 85 -19.70 -7.59 15.07
C LEU A 85 -19.18 -6.80 16.26
N SER A 86 -20.04 -5.99 16.86
CA SER A 86 -19.81 -5.36 18.15
C SER A 86 -20.95 -5.71 19.09
N ALA A 87 -20.60 -6.22 20.27
CA ALA A 87 -21.53 -6.48 21.36
C ALA A 87 -21.21 -5.51 22.50
N VAL A 88 -22.21 -4.75 22.93
CA VAL A 88 -22.08 -3.72 23.98
C VAL A 88 -22.96 -4.06 25.17
N ASP A 89 -22.70 -3.39 26.31
CA ASP A 89 -23.39 -3.59 27.59
C ASP A 89 -23.30 -5.05 28.10
N LEU A 90 -22.18 -5.70 27.84
CA LEU A 90 -21.91 -7.05 28.29
C LEU A 90 -21.62 -7.10 29.80
N SER A 91 -22.15 -8.10 30.49
CA SER A 91 -21.75 -8.39 31.86
C SER A 91 -20.32 -8.97 31.95
N ALA A 92 -19.72 -8.88 33.14
CA ALA A 92 -18.44 -9.49 33.44
C ALA A 92 -18.51 -11.02 33.30
N GLN A 93 -17.40 -11.63 32.84
CA GLN A 93 -17.31 -13.04 32.50
C GLN A 93 -18.36 -13.47 31.45
N SER A 94 -18.58 -12.61 30.46
CA SER A 94 -19.40 -12.95 29.30
C SER A 94 -18.53 -13.44 28.15
N THR A 95 -19.13 -14.24 27.28
CA THR A 95 -18.45 -14.80 26.10
C THR A 95 -19.30 -14.50 24.88
N VAL A 96 -18.70 -13.87 23.88
CA VAL A 96 -19.33 -13.54 22.60
C VAL A 96 -18.83 -14.50 21.54
N LYS A 97 -19.77 -15.09 20.81
CA LYS A 97 -19.50 -16.09 19.78
C LYS A 97 -20.16 -15.69 18.46
N LEU A 98 -19.37 -15.65 17.39
CA LEU A 98 -19.81 -15.47 16.02
C LEU A 98 -19.63 -16.78 15.26
N SER A 99 -20.70 -17.29 14.69
CA SER A 99 -20.71 -18.56 13.96
C SER A 99 -21.30 -18.41 12.56
N ASN A 100 -20.67 -19.09 11.61
CA ASN A 100 -21.15 -19.24 10.25
C ASN A 100 -20.68 -20.59 9.69
N SER A 101 -21.56 -21.32 9.02
CA SER A 101 -21.28 -22.68 8.57
C SER A 101 -20.38 -22.76 7.32
N ALA A 102 -20.28 -21.71 6.51
CA ALA A 102 -19.29 -21.61 5.43
C ALA A 102 -17.85 -21.36 5.95
N GLY A 103 -17.76 -20.86 7.19
CA GLY A 103 -16.51 -20.58 7.89
C GLY A 103 -15.97 -19.20 7.56
N LEU A 104 -15.43 -18.54 8.59
CA LEU A 104 -14.88 -17.20 8.50
C LEU A 104 -13.41 -17.22 8.94
N PHE A 105 -12.63 -16.29 8.41
CA PHE A 105 -11.27 -16.00 8.84
C PHE A 105 -11.32 -14.89 9.89
N SER A 106 -10.83 -15.14 11.10
CA SER A 106 -10.72 -14.10 12.12
C SER A 106 -9.37 -14.18 12.82
N HIS A 107 -8.99 -13.06 13.44
CA HIS A 107 -7.88 -12.98 14.37
C HIS A 107 -8.09 -11.75 15.26
N ARG A 108 -7.55 -11.76 16.48
CA ARG A 108 -7.67 -10.62 17.42
C ARG A 108 -7.10 -9.30 16.89
N LEU A 109 -6.08 -9.38 16.03
CA LEU A 109 -5.42 -8.22 15.44
C LEU A 109 -6.05 -7.76 14.11
N LEU A 110 -7.06 -8.48 13.60
CA LEU A 110 -7.71 -8.12 12.35
C LEU A 110 -8.49 -6.81 12.54
N GLY A 111 -8.23 -5.81 11.71
CA GLY A 111 -8.88 -4.49 11.79
C GLY A 111 -8.31 -3.56 12.87
N VAL A 112 -7.25 -3.97 13.56
CA VAL A 112 -6.58 -3.15 14.58
C VAL A 112 -5.36 -2.46 13.97
N GLU A 113 -5.30 -1.13 14.05
CA GLU A 113 -4.07 -0.39 13.75
C GLU A 113 -3.00 -0.74 14.81
N SER A 114 -1.98 -1.47 14.38
CA SER A 114 -0.89 -1.94 15.23
C SER A 114 0.42 -1.89 14.46
N ASP A 115 1.51 -1.58 15.15
CA ASP A 115 2.87 -1.59 14.60
C ASP A 115 3.39 -3.03 14.34
N GLN A 116 2.59 -4.04 14.69
CA GLN A 116 2.91 -5.44 14.47
C GLN A 116 2.65 -5.84 13.02
N ALA A 117 3.61 -6.55 12.41
CA ALA A 117 3.42 -7.17 11.11
C ALA A 117 2.35 -8.27 11.20
N PHE A 118 1.10 -7.90 10.92
CA PHE A 118 -0.05 -8.81 10.89
C PHE A 118 -0.47 -9.08 9.45
N SER A 119 -0.58 -10.36 9.08
CA SER A 119 -1.11 -10.79 7.79
C SER A 119 -2.18 -11.85 7.98
N CYS A 120 -3.41 -11.54 7.56
CA CYS A 120 -4.51 -12.49 7.67
C CYS A 120 -4.29 -13.77 6.85
N ALA A 121 -3.52 -13.69 5.77
CA ALA A 121 -3.19 -14.87 4.95
C ALA A 121 -2.38 -15.93 5.72
N GLU A 122 -1.61 -15.53 6.73
CA GLU A 122 -0.78 -16.44 7.53
C GLU A 122 -1.35 -16.69 8.93
N GLN A 123 -1.97 -15.68 9.53
CA GLN A 123 -2.33 -15.69 10.96
C GLN A 123 -3.83 -15.82 11.21
N CYS A 124 -4.70 -15.50 10.25
CA CYS A 124 -6.13 -15.75 10.43
C CYS A 124 -6.44 -17.23 10.34
N GLN A 125 -7.31 -17.69 11.23
CA GLN A 125 -7.78 -19.07 11.22
C GLN A 125 -9.16 -19.13 10.60
N LYS A 126 -9.36 -20.04 9.64
CA LYS A 126 -10.68 -20.32 9.08
C LYS A 126 -11.43 -21.26 10.02
N ASN A 127 -12.35 -20.71 10.80
CA ASN A 127 -13.22 -21.50 11.68
C ASN A 127 -14.68 -21.17 11.42
N THR A 128 -15.56 -22.14 11.72
CA THR A 128 -17.01 -21.93 11.70
C THR A 128 -17.51 -21.14 12.91
N THR A 129 -16.64 -20.96 13.90
CA THR A 129 -16.95 -20.32 15.17
C THR A 129 -15.74 -19.51 15.61
N HIS A 130 -15.99 -18.27 16.01
CA HIS A 130 -15.02 -17.35 16.60
C HIS A 130 -15.56 -16.86 17.92
N GLU A 131 -14.74 -16.89 18.95
CA GLU A 131 -15.14 -16.66 20.34
C GLU A 131 -14.19 -15.68 21.00
N VAL A 132 -14.76 -14.74 21.76
CA VAL A 132 -14.01 -13.74 22.52
C VAL A 132 -14.65 -13.58 23.89
N ASP A 133 -13.83 -13.74 24.93
CA ASP A 133 -14.22 -13.54 26.31
C ASP A 133 -14.10 -12.08 26.73
N SER A 134 -15.06 -11.63 27.53
CA SER A 134 -15.08 -10.33 28.20
C SER A 134 -14.96 -10.53 29.71
N PRO A 135 -13.74 -10.56 30.27
CA PRO A 135 -13.54 -10.80 31.70
C PRO A 135 -14.14 -9.68 32.55
N ASP A 136 -13.96 -8.42 32.13
CA ASP A 136 -14.39 -7.23 32.86
C ASP A 136 -15.77 -6.70 32.42
N GLY A 137 -16.37 -7.29 31.37
CA GLY A 137 -17.59 -6.81 30.75
C GLY A 137 -17.34 -5.62 29.81
N GLY A 138 -18.42 -4.96 29.38
CA GLY A 138 -18.36 -3.79 28.50
C GLY A 138 -18.58 -4.13 27.01
N THR A 139 -17.59 -3.79 26.16
CA THR A 139 -17.71 -3.93 24.70
C THR A 139 -16.71 -4.94 24.16
N VAL A 140 -17.20 -5.87 23.35
CA VAL A 140 -16.39 -6.81 22.58
C VAL A 140 -16.61 -6.57 21.10
N VAL A 141 -15.53 -6.66 20.33
CA VAL A 141 -15.55 -6.53 18.87
C VAL A 141 -14.94 -7.77 18.24
N ILE A 142 -15.61 -8.31 17.22
CA ILE A 142 -15.13 -9.41 16.40
C ILE A 142 -15.12 -8.93 14.95
N HIS A 143 -13.94 -8.93 14.35
CA HIS A 143 -13.75 -8.74 12.92
C HIS A 143 -13.54 -10.09 12.25
N ALA A 144 -14.23 -10.31 11.14
CA ALA A 144 -14.12 -11.55 10.39
C ALA A 144 -14.18 -11.30 8.89
N LEU A 145 -13.52 -12.16 8.14
CA LEU A 145 -13.40 -12.14 6.69
C LEU A 145 -13.97 -13.43 6.10
N THR A 146 -14.61 -13.35 4.96
CA THR A 146 -15.05 -14.56 4.23
C THR A 146 -13.90 -15.20 3.44
N SER A 147 -12.92 -14.39 3.03
CA SER A 147 -11.69 -14.79 2.34
C SER A 147 -10.50 -13.95 2.78
N PHE A 148 -9.32 -14.55 2.82
CA PHE A 148 -8.07 -13.81 3.05
C PHE A 148 -7.52 -13.16 1.77
N ASP A 149 -8.05 -13.50 0.59
CA ASP A 149 -7.57 -12.99 -0.69
C ASP A 149 -7.74 -11.46 -0.77
N PRO A 150 -6.65 -10.67 -0.83
CA PRO A 150 -6.74 -9.23 -0.94
C PRO A 150 -7.32 -8.77 -2.27
N ALA A 151 -7.25 -9.56 -3.36
CA ALA A 151 -7.77 -9.13 -4.67
C ALA A 151 -9.29 -8.89 -4.68
N ARG A 152 -9.99 -9.36 -3.63
CA ARG A 152 -11.43 -9.17 -3.46
C ARG A 152 -11.81 -7.86 -2.78
N ARG A 153 -10.83 -7.12 -2.27
CA ARG A 153 -11.07 -5.92 -1.47
C ARG A 153 -10.02 -4.87 -1.80
N ASN A 154 -10.44 -3.61 -1.85
CA ASN A 154 -9.53 -2.47 -1.90
C ASN A 154 -8.66 -2.39 -3.16
N ASN A 155 -9.32 -2.38 -4.33
CA ASN A 155 -8.72 -2.19 -5.65
C ASN A 155 -7.58 -3.19 -5.98
N GLY A 156 -7.14 -3.21 -7.23
CA GLY A 156 -5.97 -4.03 -7.56
C GLY A 156 -5.54 -3.93 -9.00
N THR A 157 -4.60 -4.80 -9.35
CA THR A 157 -4.01 -4.85 -10.69
C THR A 157 -4.19 -6.22 -11.32
N VAL A 158 -4.48 -6.26 -12.61
CA VAL A 158 -4.52 -7.49 -13.42
C VAL A 158 -3.71 -7.34 -14.69
N TYR A 159 -3.19 -8.46 -15.19
CA TYR A 159 -2.51 -8.53 -16.48
C TYR A 159 -3.46 -9.04 -17.57
N GLY A 160 -3.53 -8.35 -18.71
CA GLY A 160 -4.31 -8.74 -19.88
C GLY A 160 -3.71 -8.22 -21.18
N ALA A 161 -3.99 -8.89 -22.30
CA ALA A 161 -3.60 -8.43 -23.63
C ALA A 161 -4.42 -7.20 -24.06
N ASP A 162 -5.68 -7.15 -23.66
CA ASP A 162 -6.60 -6.04 -23.89
C ASP A 162 -7.50 -5.78 -22.67
N ILE A 163 -8.25 -4.68 -22.72
CA ILE A 163 -9.15 -4.27 -21.64
C ILE A 163 -10.28 -5.28 -21.39
N GLN A 164 -10.72 -6.03 -22.41
CA GLN A 164 -11.79 -7.00 -22.27
C GLN A 164 -11.31 -8.23 -21.49
N GLU A 165 -10.15 -8.77 -21.86
CA GLU A 165 -9.50 -9.86 -21.10
C GLU A 165 -9.20 -9.44 -19.67
N ALA A 166 -8.69 -8.23 -19.47
CA ALA A 166 -8.43 -7.68 -18.15
C ALA A 166 -9.71 -7.53 -17.32
N THR A 167 -10.81 -7.08 -17.92
CA THR A 167 -12.12 -6.96 -17.25
C THR A 167 -12.61 -8.31 -16.75
N VAL A 168 -12.54 -9.35 -17.59
CA VAL A 168 -12.96 -10.70 -17.21
C VAL A 168 -12.14 -11.22 -16.05
N LYS A 169 -10.80 -11.06 -16.10
CA LYS A 169 -9.91 -11.48 -15.01
C LYS A 169 -10.16 -10.71 -13.71
N ALA A 170 -10.37 -9.40 -13.79
CA ALA A 170 -10.66 -8.58 -12.62
C ALA A 170 -11.98 -9.02 -11.97
N ARG A 171 -13.02 -9.25 -12.76
CA ARG A 171 -14.30 -9.77 -12.26
C ARG A 171 -14.16 -11.14 -11.62
N GLU A 172 -13.43 -12.07 -12.23
CA GLU A 172 -13.19 -13.40 -11.64
C GLU A 172 -12.47 -13.34 -10.27
N LEU A 173 -11.61 -12.34 -10.07
CA LEU A 173 -10.93 -12.14 -8.79
C LEU A 173 -11.86 -11.55 -7.72
N VAL A 174 -12.70 -10.58 -8.08
CA VAL A 174 -13.59 -9.85 -7.17
C VAL A 174 -14.87 -10.65 -6.87
N GLU A 175 -15.48 -11.23 -7.90
CA GLU A 175 -16.74 -11.96 -7.80
C GLU A 175 -16.59 -13.19 -6.91
N TYR A 176 -17.40 -13.24 -5.87
CA TYR A 176 -17.38 -14.30 -4.88
C TYR A 176 -18.73 -14.51 -4.23
N GLU A 177 -19.18 -15.76 -4.16
CA GLU A 177 -20.38 -16.11 -3.40
C GLU A 177 -20.00 -16.78 -2.08
N HIS A 178 -20.36 -16.15 -0.96
CA HIS A 178 -20.25 -16.73 0.36
C HIS A 178 -21.55 -17.44 0.76
N SER A 179 -21.56 -18.77 0.64
CA SER A 179 -22.75 -19.57 0.96
C SER A 179 -22.43 -20.72 1.92
N PRO A 180 -23.21 -20.90 2.99
CA PRO A 180 -24.34 -20.06 3.42
C PRO A 180 -23.92 -18.74 4.10
N SER A 181 -24.71 -17.69 3.90
CA SER A 181 -24.47 -16.33 4.42
C SER A 181 -25.21 -16.01 5.73
N MET A 182 -25.72 -17.03 6.42
CA MET A 182 -26.39 -16.86 7.71
C MET A 182 -25.36 -16.71 8.83
N LEU A 183 -25.47 -15.65 9.61
CA LEU A 183 -24.59 -15.34 10.74
C LEU A 183 -25.34 -15.61 12.04
N SER A 184 -24.84 -16.55 12.83
CA SER A 184 -25.38 -16.89 14.14
C SER A 184 -24.51 -16.25 15.22
N ILE A 185 -25.10 -15.39 16.03
CA ILE A 185 -24.43 -14.65 17.10
C ILE A 185 -24.95 -15.19 18.42
N GLN A 186 -24.05 -15.52 19.33
CA GLN A 186 -24.39 -16.01 20.66
C GLN A 186 -23.63 -15.21 21.71
N VAL A 187 -24.34 -14.71 22.71
CA VAL A 187 -23.74 -14.08 23.89
C VAL A 187 -24.13 -14.90 25.10
N THR A 188 -23.14 -15.45 25.80
CA THR A 188 -23.36 -16.21 27.04
C THR A 188 -22.92 -15.39 28.23
N GLU A 189 -23.79 -15.25 29.22
CA GLU A 189 -23.59 -14.46 30.43
C GLU A 189 -23.85 -15.31 31.68
N THR A 190 -23.14 -14.99 32.76
CA THR A 190 -23.34 -15.64 34.05
C THR A 190 -24.57 -15.07 34.78
N GLY A 191 -25.37 -15.98 35.34
CA GLY A 191 -26.60 -15.70 36.08
C GLY A 191 -27.86 -15.76 35.23
N GLU A 192 -29.01 -15.65 35.89
CA GLU A 192 -30.30 -15.45 35.23
C GLU A 192 -30.44 -13.96 34.81
N ARG A 193 -30.18 -13.67 33.54
CA ARG A 193 -30.23 -12.30 33.00
C ARG A 193 -31.55 -12.06 32.29
N VAL A 194 -32.14 -10.90 32.52
CA VAL A 194 -33.38 -10.44 31.85
C VAL A 194 -33.09 -9.32 30.85
N THR A 195 -32.00 -8.59 31.06
CA THR A 195 -31.55 -7.54 30.14
C THR A 195 -30.77 -8.13 28.98
N THR A 196 -31.18 -7.79 27.76
CA THR A 196 -30.51 -8.18 26.53
C THR A 196 -29.34 -7.25 26.22
N PRO A 197 -28.16 -7.78 25.85
CA PRO A 197 -27.05 -6.96 25.39
C PRO A 197 -27.34 -6.42 23.98
N GLN A 198 -26.83 -5.24 23.66
CA GLN A 198 -27.02 -4.64 22.35
C GLN A 198 -25.97 -5.17 21.37
N ILE A 199 -26.43 -5.58 20.19
CA ILE A 199 -25.60 -6.09 19.10
C ILE A 199 -25.62 -5.09 17.95
N ILE A 200 -24.45 -4.84 17.38
CA ILE A 200 -24.25 -4.05 16.16
C ILE A 200 -23.53 -4.96 15.17
N LEU A 201 -24.15 -5.21 14.03
CA LEU A 201 -23.58 -6.05 12.97
C LEU A 201 -23.53 -5.25 11.67
N VAL A 202 -22.33 -5.10 11.14
CA VAL A 202 -22.08 -4.48 9.84
C VAL A 202 -21.43 -5.51 8.93
N THR A 203 -21.96 -5.65 7.71
CA THR A 203 -21.37 -6.47 6.66
C THR A 203 -20.98 -5.61 5.47
N VAL A 204 -19.87 -5.94 4.81
CA VAL A 204 -19.42 -5.22 3.62
C VAL A 204 -19.42 -6.16 2.42
N ASN A 205 -20.05 -5.72 1.35
CA ASN A 205 -20.07 -6.39 0.06
C ASN A 205 -19.27 -5.54 -0.94
N GLU A 206 -18.27 -6.13 -1.58
CA GLU A 206 -17.33 -5.42 -2.48
C GLU A 206 -17.57 -5.84 -3.93
N GLU A 207 -18.02 -4.92 -4.77
CA GLU A 207 -18.35 -5.24 -6.16
C GLU A 207 -17.32 -4.61 -7.12
N PHE A 208 -17.16 -5.23 -8.30
CA PHE A 208 -16.36 -4.63 -9.36
C PHE A 208 -17.03 -3.35 -9.87
N ASP A 209 -16.28 -2.25 -9.87
CA ASP A 209 -16.76 -0.95 -10.37
C ASP A 209 -16.22 -0.66 -11.77
N SER A 210 -14.91 -0.39 -11.89
CA SER A 210 -14.30 0.01 -13.16
C SER A 210 -12.92 -0.58 -13.35
N ILE A 211 -12.41 -0.51 -14.59
CA ILE A 211 -11.04 -0.91 -14.92
C ILE A 211 -10.43 0.07 -15.90
N ALA A 212 -9.18 0.45 -15.65
CA ALA A 212 -8.41 1.37 -16.48
C ALA A 212 -7.03 0.82 -16.76
N VAL A 213 -6.46 1.21 -17.90
CA VAL A 213 -5.07 0.92 -18.24
C VAL A 213 -4.16 1.57 -17.19
N PHE A 214 -3.16 0.84 -16.71
CA PHE A 214 -2.10 1.46 -15.92
C PHE A 214 -1.34 2.45 -16.79
N SER A 215 -1.51 3.74 -16.52
CA SER A 215 -0.74 4.79 -17.16
C SER A 215 0.16 5.46 -16.14
N VAL A 216 1.46 5.45 -16.43
CA VAL A 216 2.43 6.27 -15.72
C VAL A 216 2.40 7.66 -16.35
N ASP A 217 2.35 8.72 -15.54
CA ASP A 217 2.50 10.09 -16.03
C ASP A 217 3.95 10.32 -16.48
N ALA A 218 4.21 10.06 -17.75
CA ALA A 218 5.52 10.16 -18.35
C ALA A 218 6.14 11.56 -18.21
N ALA A 219 5.32 12.62 -18.15
CA ALA A 219 5.84 13.98 -18.00
C ALA A 219 6.41 14.21 -16.59
N THR A 220 5.66 13.81 -15.57
CA THR A 220 6.08 13.93 -14.17
C THR A 220 7.26 13.01 -13.86
N GLU A 221 7.21 11.75 -14.30
CA GLU A 221 8.35 10.83 -14.13
C GLU A 221 9.60 11.30 -14.87
N PHE A 222 9.46 11.88 -16.07
CA PHE A 222 10.58 12.48 -16.78
C PHE A 222 11.18 13.67 -16.04
N LEU A 223 10.36 14.53 -15.43
CA LEU A 223 10.84 15.66 -14.62
C LEU A 223 11.63 15.18 -13.40
N TRP A 224 11.15 14.13 -12.71
CA TRP A 224 11.88 13.53 -11.59
C TRP A 224 13.19 12.87 -12.03
N ALA A 225 13.18 12.13 -13.14
CA ALA A 225 14.38 11.53 -13.70
C ALA A 225 15.41 12.60 -14.13
N LEU A 226 14.96 13.68 -14.78
CA LEU A 226 15.79 14.79 -15.19
C LEU A 226 16.38 15.53 -13.98
N ALA A 227 15.59 15.76 -12.94
CA ALA A 227 16.06 16.36 -11.69
C ALA A 227 17.15 15.50 -11.03
N ALA A 228 16.98 14.18 -10.99
CA ALA A 228 17.98 13.25 -10.46
C ALA A 228 19.30 13.29 -11.27
N VAL A 229 19.21 13.29 -12.61
CA VAL A 229 20.38 13.36 -13.50
C VAL A 229 21.11 14.69 -13.32
N VAL A 230 20.40 15.82 -13.34
CA VAL A 230 20.99 17.15 -13.10
C VAL A 230 21.64 17.21 -11.72
N GLY A 231 21.01 16.63 -10.69
CA GLY A 231 21.58 16.53 -9.34
C GLY A 231 22.90 15.77 -9.30
N CYS A 232 22.95 14.57 -9.90
CA CYS A 232 24.16 13.76 -9.99
C CYS A 232 25.29 14.47 -10.75
N PHE A 233 24.99 15.05 -11.92
CA PHE A 233 25.99 15.81 -12.67
C PHE A 233 26.45 17.06 -11.92
N SER A 234 25.55 17.76 -11.23
CA SER A 234 25.90 18.94 -10.43
C SER A 234 26.85 18.58 -9.29
N MET A 235 26.61 17.47 -8.59
CA MET A 235 27.51 17.00 -7.52
C MET A 235 28.94 16.72 -8.02
N VAL A 236 29.11 16.22 -9.24
CA VAL A 236 30.44 15.91 -9.80
C VAL A 236 31.08 17.13 -10.45
N LEU A 237 30.31 17.92 -11.20
CA LEU A 237 30.83 19.01 -12.03
C LEU A 237 31.12 20.28 -11.23
N ILE A 238 30.30 20.63 -10.22
CA ILE A 238 30.49 21.88 -9.46
C ILE A 238 31.84 21.90 -8.73
N PRO A 239 32.25 20.85 -7.97
CA PRO A 239 33.58 20.81 -7.36
C PRO A 239 34.70 20.81 -8.41
N SER A 240 34.51 20.10 -9.52
CA SER A 240 35.50 20.01 -10.59
C SER A 240 35.76 21.36 -11.27
N PHE A 241 34.69 22.09 -11.60
CA PHE A 241 34.78 23.41 -12.23
C PHE A 241 35.28 24.48 -11.28
N THR A 242 34.88 24.47 -10.01
CA THR A 242 35.38 25.44 -9.02
C THR A 242 36.90 25.34 -8.84
N VAL A 243 37.44 24.11 -8.74
CA VAL A 243 38.89 23.88 -8.71
C VAL A 243 39.56 24.34 -10.01
N TYR A 244 38.97 24.04 -11.17
CA TYR A 244 39.49 24.45 -12.47
C TYR A 244 39.58 25.99 -12.60
N PHE A 245 38.51 26.71 -12.28
CA PHE A 245 38.47 28.17 -12.39
C PHE A 245 39.38 28.84 -11.37
N ALA A 246 39.46 28.32 -10.14
CA ALA A 246 40.41 28.80 -9.14
C ALA A 246 41.87 28.64 -9.61
N ALA A 247 42.21 27.49 -10.19
CA ALA A 247 43.53 27.24 -10.75
C ALA A 247 43.84 28.15 -11.94
N LYS A 248 42.87 28.39 -12.84
CA LYS A 248 43.02 29.28 -14.00
C LYS A 248 43.21 30.74 -13.59
N ALA A 249 42.43 31.20 -12.61
CA ALA A 249 42.55 32.55 -12.06
C ALA A 249 43.91 32.76 -11.40
N LYS A 250 44.39 31.78 -10.64
CA LYS A 250 45.76 31.78 -10.06
C LYS A 250 46.82 31.84 -11.16
N GLU A 251 46.73 31.00 -12.19
CA GLU A 251 47.67 30.99 -13.31
C GLU A 251 47.73 32.34 -14.05
N ASN A 252 46.58 32.98 -14.27
CA ASN A 252 46.53 34.30 -14.89
C ASN A 252 47.15 35.39 -13.99
N LYS A 253 46.90 35.33 -12.68
CA LYS A 253 47.48 36.28 -11.71
C LYS A 253 48.99 36.12 -11.59
N ASP A 254 49.48 34.88 -11.59
CA ASP A 254 50.91 34.57 -11.52
C ASP A 254 51.62 35.00 -12.82
N ARG A 255 50.99 34.84 -13.99
CA ARG A 255 51.51 35.34 -15.27
C ARG A 255 51.66 36.86 -15.30
N LEU A 256 50.62 37.60 -14.86
CA LEU A 256 50.68 39.06 -14.78
C LEU A 256 51.78 39.57 -13.83
N LYS A 257 51.99 38.89 -12.70
CA LYS A 257 53.09 39.23 -11.78
C LYS A 257 54.47 39.00 -12.39
N LEU A 258 54.63 37.94 -13.18
CA LEU A 258 55.87 37.67 -13.90
C LEU A 258 56.15 38.75 -14.95
N GLU A 259 55.15 39.11 -15.76
CA GLU A 259 55.26 40.20 -16.75
C GLU A 259 55.65 41.53 -16.08
N GLN A 260 55.01 41.91 -14.97
CA GLN A 260 55.38 43.10 -14.20
C GLN A 260 56.80 43.05 -13.62
N SER A 261 57.24 41.86 -13.19
CA SER A 261 58.60 41.68 -12.65
C SER A 261 59.65 41.77 -13.75
N GLU A 262 59.37 41.24 -14.95
CA GLU A 262 60.24 41.35 -16.12
C GLU A 262 60.33 42.79 -16.62
N GLU A 263 59.22 43.54 -16.63
CA GLU A 263 59.21 44.98 -16.96
C GLU A 263 60.02 45.80 -15.95
N HIS A 264 59.86 45.53 -14.65
CA HIS A 264 60.64 46.21 -13.62
C HIS A 264 62.14 45.93 -13.75
N VAL A 265 62.54 44.68 -14.00
CA VAL A 265 63.95 44.32 -14.19
C VAL A 265 64.54 44.96 -15.45
N LYS A 266 63.78 45.04 -16.56
CA LYS A 266 64.21 45.76 -17.76
C LYS A 266 64.41 47.25 -17.49
N ALA A 267 63.46 47.90 -16.83
CA ALA A 267 63.58 49.31 -16.45
C ALA A 267 64.79 49.56 -15.53
N SER A 268 65.13 48.59 -14.67
CA SER A 268 66.29 48.66 -13.77
C SER A 268 67.65 48.47 -14.47
N LEU A 269 67.67 47.94 -15.70
CA LEU A 269 68.88 47.69 -16.49
C LEU A 269 69.15 48.79 -17.51
N GLU A 270 68.20 49.70 -17.73
CA GLU A 270 68.29 50.84 -18.66
C GLU A 270 68.65 52.17 -17.97
N GLU A 271 68.73 52.20 -16.62
CA GLU A 271 69.38 53.25 -15.80
C GLU A 271 70.84 52.91 -15.49
#